data_AF-A0A6C1T1Q9-F1
#
_entry.id   AF-A0A6C1T1Q9-F1
#
_cell.length_a   1.000
_cell.length_b   1.000
_cell.length_c   1.000
_cell.angle_alpha   90.00
_cell.angle_beta   90.00
_cell.angle_gamma   90.00
#
_symmetry.space_group_name_H-M   'P 1'
#
loop_
_entity.id
_entity.type
_entity.pdbx_description
1 polymer ?
#
loop_
_entity_poly.entity_id
_entity_poly.type
_entity_poly.pdbx_seq_one_letter_code
_entity_poly.pdbx_strand_id
1 'polypeptide(L)'
;MHPLLLLALISVHLVLPSPVAARDAVDWSGLWDSRWRDGGAVMILQQTDDRVVGTYPALEGVIEGRMVGRVLEGTWRDHAGTGTFTFAISPDGDTFTGRFGTGEWWTAERVGDFHATRFVATPDASTPEATMRGFLMAGNDTREGRTDRIAPAMDLLDFSEDEEPVPSGDRLRLASKLFRILDQLTIRFRHLPVPEEGADTVDTVLRQAGTNVSVELTFRRGETRDGSPAWLIVVPPAEQMERDLRRLLVRRDGELPHPREHHDLRSPRDTMRTFIEQRYALQEGRSDLFLRTMDLSRVAAATRAEYGELQGRFLKQVIDRIGYVIWQEIPDNPDQRAPYVHFRHPD
;
A
#
# COMPACT_ATOMS: atom_id res chain seq x y z
N MET A 1 -25.60 -20.81 91.36
CA MET A 1 -24.16 -21.12 91.29
C MET A 1 -23.87 -21.67 89.89
N HIS A 2 -23.05 -20.96 89.10
CA HIS A 2 -22.47 -21.39 87.81
C HIS A 2 -21.62 -22.69 87.98
N PRO A 3 -21.27 -23.48 86.93
CA PRO A 3 -20.74 -22.99 85.64
C PRO A 3 -20.97 -23.80 84.32
N LEU A 4 -20.80 -23.06 83.21
CA LEU A 4 -20.09 -23.32 81.92
C LEU A 4 -19.85 -24.75 81.40
N LEU A 5 -20.08 -24.97 80.08
CA LEU A 5 -18.98 -25.20 79.10
C LEU A 5 -19.40 -25.19 77.60
N LEU A 6 -18.66 -24.36 76.85
CA LEU A 6 -18.25 -24.38 75.42
C LEU A 6 -19.22 -24.77 74.29
N LEU A 7 -19.63 -23.75 73.51
CA LEU A 7 -19.95 -23.85 72.09
C LEU A 7 -18.67 -23.58 71.26
N ALA A 8 -18.24 -24.55 70.45
CA ALA A 8 -17.19 -24.35 69.47
C ALA A 8 -17.82 -23.87 68.15
N LEU A 9 -17.51 -22.64 67.73
CA LEU A 9 -17.81 -22.11 66.40
C LEU A 9 -16.79 -22.66 65.40
N ILE A 10 -17.24 -23.45 64.42
CA ILE A 10 -16.43 -23.82 63.25
C ILE A 10 -16.72 -22.77 62.16
N SER A 11 -15.76 -21.86 61.95
CA SER A 11 -15.78 -20.91 60.83
C SER A 11 -15.29 -21.61 59.57
N VAL A 12 -16.21 -21.89 58.63
CA VAL A 12 -15.87 -22.37 57.29
C VAL A 12 -15.45 -21.16 56.44
N HIS A 13 -14.17 -21.05 56.13
CA HIS A 13 -13.69 -20.07 55.16
C HIS A 13 -14.05 -20.52 53.75
N LEU A 14 -15.05 -19.85 53.17
CA LEU A 14 -15.43 -19.98 51.78
C LEU A 14 -14.31 -19.35 50.92
N VAL A 15 -13.43 -20.20 50.38
CA VAL A 15 -12.44 -19.79 49.37
C VAL A 15 -13.20 -19.53 48.08
N LEU A 16 -13.48 -18.26 47.80
CA LEU A 16 -13.98 -17.84 46.50
C LEU A 16 -12.83 -18.01 45.48
N PRO A 17 -13.03 -18.75 44.36
CA PRO A 17 -12.03 -18.78 43.30
C PRO A 17 -11.90 -17.36 42.74
N SER A 18 -10.71 -16.77 42.87
CA SER A 18 -10.37 -15.56 42.14
C SER A 18 -10.53 -15.86 40.64
N PRO A 19 -11.20 -14.99 39.86
CA PRO A 19 -11.12 -15.11 38.42
C PRO A 19 -9.65 -14.90 38.07
N VAL A 20 -8.98 -15.96 37.63
CA VAL A 20 -7.77 -15.82 36.83
C VAL A 20 -8.21 -14.95 35.67
N ALA A 21 -7.80 -13.68 35.67
CA ALA A 21 -7.95 -12.84 34.51
C ALA A 21 -7.36 -13.65 33.36
N ALA A 22 -8.20 -14.00 32.38
CA ALA A 22 -7.70 -14.46 31.10
C ALA A 22 -6.66 -13.41 30.71
N ARG A 23 -5.38 -13.79 30.67
CA ARG A 23 -4.41 -12.98 29.94
C ARG A 23 -5.01 -12.92 28.55
N ASP A 24 -5.46 -11.74 28.13
CA ASP A 24 -5.76 -11.47 26.73
C ASP A 24 -4.52 -11.95 25.97
N ALA A 25 -4.60 -13.15 25.41
CA ALA A 25 -3.51 -13.77 24.73
C ALA A 25 -3.38 -12.99 23.44
N VAL A 26 -2.47 -12.03 23.42
CA VAL A 26 -2.27 -11.22 22.23
C VAL A 26 -1.46 -12.04 21.25
N ASP A 27 -2.01 -12.18 20.05
CA ASP A 27 -1.30 -12.73 18.92
C ASP A 27 -0.60 -11.60 18.18
N TRP A 28 0.70 -11.72 18.01
CA TRP A 28 1.53 -10.86 17.16
C TRP A 28 1.65 -11.40 15.74
N SER A 29 1.19 -12.63 15.48
CA SER A 29 1.31 -13.25 14.16
C SER A 29 0.45 -12.54 13.12
N GLY A 30 0.93 -12.51 11.88
CA GLY A 30 0.21 -11.98 10.73
C GLY A 30 0.96 -10.85 10.02
N LEU A 31 0.24 -10.19 9.13
CA LEU A 31 0.77 -9.08 8.35
C LEU A 31 0.48 -7.76 9.07
N TRP A 32 1.53 -6.98 9.24
CA TRP A 32 1.51 -5.69 9.91
C TRP A 32 1.97 -4.61 8.96
N ASP A 33 1.22 -3.54 8.94
CA ASP A 33 1.47 -2.40 8.10
C ASP A 33 2.12 -1.29 8.91
N SER A 34 3.45 -1.19 8.83
CA SER A 34 4.24 -0.41 9.77
C SER A 34 4.81 0.89 9.21
N ARG A 35 5.04 1.88 10.08
CA ARG A 35 5.43 3.26 9.76
C ARG A 35 6.45 3.82 10.75
N TRP A 36 7.37 4.64 10.25
CA TRP A 36 8.31 5.49 11.01
C TRP A 36 8.51 6.82 10.26
N ARG A 37 9.42 7.71 10.72
CA ARG A 37 9.46 9.11 10.22
C ARG A 37 9.71 9.19 8.71
N ASP A 38 10.68 8.43 8.23
CA ASP A 38 11.18 8.52 6.86
C ASP A 38 10.87 7.25 6.05
N GLY A 39 9.93 6.41 6.51
CA GLY A 39 9.61 5.17 5.82
C GLY A 39 8.53 4.32 6.48
N GLY A 40 8.40 3.11 5.97
CA GLY A 40 7.47 2.09 6.43
C GLY A 40 7.85 0.73 5.86
N ALA A 41 7.19 -0.32 6.30
CA ALA A 41 7.24 -1.61 5.65
C ALA A 41 6.05 -2.48 6.05
N VAL A 42 5.65 -3.37 5.15
CA VAL A 42 4.82 -4.52 5.52
C VAL A 42 5.72 -5.55 6.19
N MET A 43 5.41 -5.87 7.45
CA MET A 43 6.09 -6.90 8.21
C MET A 43 5.22 -8.15 8.28
N ILE A 44 5.85 -9.31 8.17
CA ILE A 44 5.24 -10.61 8.39
C ILE A 44 5.80 -11.12 9.71
N LEU A 45 4.96 -11.19 10.74
CA LEU A 45 5.35 -11.67 12.06
C LEU A 45 4.78 -13.07 12.29
N GLN A 46 5.54 -13.90 13.00
CA GLN A 46 5.13 -15.22 13.45
C GLN A 46 5.50 -15.35 14.92
N GLN A 47 4.49 -15.61 15.75
CA GLN A 47 4.64 -15.87 17.16
C GLN A 47 4.72 -17.37 17.42
N THR A 48 5.62 -17.78 18.31
CA THR A 48 5.67 -19.12 18.88
C THR A 48 6.01 -18.98 20.36
N ASP A 49 5.06 -19.32 21.22
CA ASP A 49 5.11 -19.07 22.67
C ASP A 49 5.38 -17.59 22.99
N ASP A 50 6.49 -17.28 23.68
CA ASP A 50 6.92 -15.92 24.02
C ASP A 50 7.81 -15.28 22.95
N ARG A 51 8.19 -16.02 21.89
CA ARG A 51 9.08 -15.53 20.84
C ARG A 51 8.28 -15.06 19.64
N VAL A 52 8.66 -13.91 19.09
CA VAL A 52 8.16 -13.42 17.81
C VAL A 52 9.35 -13.28 16.87
N VAL A 53 9.24 -13.87 15.70
CA VAL A 53 10.17 -13.68 14.59
C VAL A 53 9.42 -13.09 13.41
N GLY A 54 10.08 -12.32 12.58
CA GLY A 54 9.43 -11.76 11.42
C GLY A 54 10.38 -11.23 10.39
N THR A 55 9.82 -10.89 9.24
CA THR A 55 10.54 -10.34 8.11
C THR A 55 9.79 -9.16 7.52
N TYR A 56 10.53 -8.19 6.98
CA TYR A 56 9.98 -7.16 6.11
C TYR A 56 10.72 -7.24 4.76
N PRO A 57 10.25 -8.10 3.83
CA PRO A 57 11.00 -8.54 2.66
C PRO A 57 11.51 -7.41 1.76
N ALA A 58 10.75 -6.31 1.71
CA ALA A 58 11.06 -5.07 1.01
C ALA A 58 12.48 -4.53 1.26
N LEU A 59 12.93 -4.61 2.51
CA LEU A 59 14.20 -4.07 2.95
C LEU A 59 15.18 -5.20 3.31
N GLU A 60 14.84 -6.45 2.95
CA GLU A 60 15.54 -7.66 3.39
C GLU A 60 15.65 -7.73 4.92
N GLY A 61 14.61 -7.23 5.59
CA GLY A 61 14.61 -7.04 7.01
C GLY A 61 14.23 -8.27 7.81
N VAL A 62 14.83 -8.43 8.97
CA VAL A 62 14.53 -9.47 9.96
C VAL A 62 14.31 -8.83 11.33
N ILE A 63 13.27 -9.28 12.02
CA ILE A 63 12.97 -8.95 13.41
C ILE A 63 12.94 -10.20 14.25
N GLU A 64 13.51 -10.11 15.44
CA GLU A 64 13.38 -11.12 16.47
C GLU A 64 13.15 -10.45 17.82
N GLY A 65 12.17 -10.92 18.58
CA GLY A 65 11.87 -10.38 19.90
C GLY A 65 11.21 -11.38 20.84
N ARG A 66 11.09 -10.97 22.10
CA ARG A 66 10.39 -11.70 23.15
C ARG A 66 9.27 -10.86 23.75
N MET A 67 8.18 -11.53 24.07
CA MET A 67 7.02 -10.92 24.67
C MET A 67 7.11 -10.88 26.18
N VAL A 68 6.78 -9.72 26.74
CA VAL A 68 6.52 -9.53 28.17
C VAL A 68 5.14 -8.90 28.30
N GLY A 69 4.12 -9.73 28.48
CA GLY A 69 2.72 -9.29 28.47
C GLY A 69 2.30 -8.82 27.08
N ARG A 70 1.95 -7.53 26.94
CA ARG A 70 1.59 -6.90 25.66
C ARG A 70 2.75 -6.12 25.03
N VAL A 71 3.96 -6.32 25.52
CA VAL A 71 5.17 -5.65 25.03
C VAL A 71 6.02 -6.66 24.30
N LEU A 72 6.50 -6.31 23.11
CA LEU A 72 7.50 -7.06 22.35
C LEU A 72 8.81 -6.27 22.36
N GLU A 73 9.87 -6.88 22.91
CA GLU A 73 11.21 -6.30 22.95
C GLU A 73 12.15 -7.15 22.11
N GLY A 74 13.01 -6.52 21.31
CA GLY A 74 13.82 -7.27 20.38
C GLY A 74 14.84 -6.47 19.60
N THR A 75 15.31 -7.10 18.53
CA THR A 75 16.27 -6.54 17.58
C THR A 75 15.74 -6.64 16.16
N TRP A 76 16.07 -5.64 15.36
CA TRP A 76 15.84 -5.63 13.92
C TRP A 76 17.18 -5.55 13.18
N ARG A 77 17.19 -6.04 11.94
CA ARG A 77 18.31 -5.93 11.01
C ARG A 77 17.79 -5.81 9.59
N ASP A 78 18.35 -4.88 8.84
CA ASP A 78 18.18 -4.77 7.38
C ASP A 78 19.46 -4.21 6.75
N HIS A 79 19.38 -3.79 5.49
CA HIS A 79 20.50 -3.19 4.76
C HIS A 79 20.99 -1.85 5.35
N ALA A 80 20.14 -1.10 6.07
CA ALA A 80 20.49 0.19 6.67
C ALA A 80 21.20 0.01 8.02
N GLY A 81 21.00 -1.14 8.68
CA GLY A 81 21.80 -1.53 9.84
C GLY A 81 21.10 -2.49 10.78
N THR A 82 21.46 -2.41 12.05
CA THR A 82 20.91 -3.22 13.13
C THR A 82 20.56 -2.35 14.31
N GLY A 83 19.48 -2.66 15.02
CA GLY A 83 19.12 -1.95 16.24
C GLY A 83 18.20 -2.74 17.14
N THR A 84 17.85 -2.14 18.28
CA THR A 84 16.82 -2.66 19.19
C THR A 84 15.48 -1.99 18.93
N PHE A 85 14.42 -2.57 19.46
CA PHE A 85 13.09 -1.96 19.47
C PHE A 85 12.29 -2.40 20.70
N THR A 86 11.26 -1.61 21.04
CA THR A 86 10.24 -1.94 22.03
C THR A 86 8.88 -1.54 21.48
N PHE A 87 7.98 -2.51 21.29
CA PHE A 87 6.63 -2.32 20.79
C PHE A 87 5.58 -2.69 21.84
N ALA A 88 4.48 -1.96 21.91
CA ALA A 88 3.32 -2.27 22.73
C ALA A 88 2.08 -2.37 21.84
N ILE A 89 1.38 -3.51 21.93
CA ILE A 89 0.19 -3.81 21.14
C ILE A 89 -1.08 -3.34 21.85
N SER A 90 -2.03 -2.81 21.09
CA SER A 90 -3.31 -2.30 21.60
C SER A 90 -4.17 -3.40 22.24
N PRO A 91 -5.15 -3.02 23.08
CA PRO A 91 -6.10 -3.96 23.69
C PRO A 91 -6.88 -4.82 22.68
N ASP A 92 -7.23 -4.23 21.52
CA ASP A 92 -7.92 -4.93 20.42
C ASP A 92 -7.00 -5.85 19.60
N GLY A 93 -5.68 -5.72 19.73
CA GLY A 93 -4.71 -6.51 18.96
C GLY A 93 -4.52 -6.05 17.51
N ASP A 94 -5.14 -4.94 17.11
CA ASP A 94 -5.16 -4.47 15.72
C ASP A 94 -4.08 -3.44 15.41
N THR A 95 -3.44 -2.85 16.41
CA THR A 95 -2.36 -1.89 16.23
C THR A 95 -1.24 -2.10 17.24
N PHE A 96 -0.02 -1.69 16.90
CA PHE A 96 1.01 -1.51 17.91
C PHE A 96 1.68 -0.15 17.76
N THR A 97 2.23 0.33 18.86
CA THR A 97 3.06 1.53 18.89
C THR A 97 4.32 1.23 19.70
N GLY A 98 5.45 1.75 19.25
CA GLY A 98 6.69 1.55 19.93
C GLY A 98 7.81 2.42 19.37
N ARG A 99 9.04 2.04 19.68
CA ARG A 99 10.20 2.82 19.33
C ARG A 99 11.37 1.95 18.90
N PHE A 100 12.16 2.50 17.99
CA PHE A 100 13.55 2.09 17.82
C PHE A 100 14.34 2.35 19.11
N GLY A 101 15.46 1.65 19.30
CA GLY A 101 16.40 1.91 20.40
C GLY A 101 16.96 3.33 20.39
N THR A 102 16.92 4.02 19.23
CA THR A 102 17.25 5.44 19.08
C THR A 102 16.20 6.39 19.66
N GLY A 103 15.01 5.88 20.00
CA GLY A 103 13.87 6.63 20.51
C GLY A 103 12.91 7.14 19.42
N GLU A 104 13.19 6.90 18.13
CA GLU A 104 12.27 7.19 17.04
C GLU A 104 11.01 6.32 17.10
N TRP A 105 9.87 6.88 16.72
CA TRP A 105 8.59 6.16 16.72
C TRP A 105 8.48 5.13 15.60
N TRP A 106 7.90 3.98 15.94
CA TRP A 106 7.50 2.92 15.03
C TRP A 106 6.08 2.50 15.38
N THR A 107 5.14 2.64 14.45
CA THR A 107 3.74 2.22 14.62
C THR A 107 3.35 1.20 13.57
N ALA A 108 2.33 0.39 13.83
CA ALA A 108 1.72 -0.44 12.80
C ALA A 108 0.25 -0.74 13.06
N GLU A 109 -0.44 -1.13 11.99
CA GLU A 109 -1.81 -1.63 12.00
C GLU A 109 -1.86 -3.01 11.33
N ARG A 110 -2.77 -3.89 11.74
CA ARG A 110 -2.96 -5.19 11.08
C ARG A 110 -3.45 -4.99 9.65
N VAL A 111 -2.86 -5.74 8.72
CA VAL A 111 -3.34 -5.81 7.35
C VAL A 111 -4.52 -6.79 7.30
N GLY A 112 -5.71 -6.31 6.92
CA GLY A 112 -6.86 -7.19 6.71
C GLY A 112 -6.69 -8.17 5.54
N ASP A 113 -7.39 -9.30 5.59
CA ASP A 113 -7.23 -10.47 4.71
C ASP A 113 -7.18 -10.16 3.20
N PHE A 114 -8.01 -9.23 2.73
CA PHE A 114 -8.07 -8.82 1.32
C PHE A 114 -6.77 -8.13 0.86
N HIS A 115 -6.16 -7.33 1.73
CA HIS A 115 -4.88 -6.71 1.45
C HIS A 115 -3.73 -7.70 1.65
N ALA A 116 -3.83 -8.58 2.65
CA ALA A 116 -2.82 -9.60 2.92
C ALA A 116 -2.61 -10.54 1.73
N THR A 117 -3.71 -10.95 1.06
CA THR A 117 -3.64 -11.81 -0.13
C THR A 117 -2.86 -11.15 -1.28
N ARG A 118 -2.90 -9.82 -1.42
CA ARG A 118 -2.16 -9.08 -2.46
C ARG A 118 -0.69 -8.87 -2.15
N PHE A 119 -0.32 -8.83 -0.87
CA PHE A 119 1.08 -8.71 -0.46
C PHE A 119 1.83 -10.05 -0.57
N VAL A 120 1.11 -11.16 -0.64
CA VAL A 120 1.68 -12.53 -0.64
C VAL A 120 1.53 -13.24 -1.99
N ALA A 121 0.61 -12.81 -2.87
CA ALA A 121 0.46 -13.38 -4.19
C ALA A 121 1.59 -12.97 -5.14
N THR A 122 2.18 -13.94 -5.85
CA THR A 122 3.12 -13.66 -6.95
C THR A 122 2.42 -12.82 -8.01
N PRO A 123 2.96 -11.64 -8.37
CA PRO A 123 2.38 -10.83 -9.42
C PRO A 123 2.38 -11.56 -10.78
N ASP A 124 1.35 -11.37 -11.58
CA ASP A 124 1.33 -11.88 -12.95
C ASP A 124 2.35 -11.11 -13.81
N ALA A 125 3.41 -11.79 -14.21
CA ALA A 125 4.47 -11.28 -15.07
C ALA A 125 4.52 -12.00 -16.42
N SER A 126 3.42 -12.63 -16.84
CA SER A 126 3.36 -13.45 -18.06
C SER A 126 3.53 -12.65 -19.35
N THR A 127 3.23 -11.36 -19.33
CA THR A 127 3.31 -10.44 -20.46
C THR A 127 3.77 -9.06 -20.01
N PRO A 128 4.36 -8.22 -20.89
CA PRO A 128 4.66 -6.81 -20.57
C PRO A 128 3.47 -6.04 -20.02
N GLU A 129 2.26 -6.33 -20.53
CA GLU A 129 1.02 -5.72 -20.04
C GLU A 129 0.74 -6.12 -18.59
N ALA A 130 0.77 -7.42 -18.28
CA ALA A 130 0.53 -7.93 -16.93
C ALA A 130 1.56 -7.38 -15.92
N THR A 131 2.84 -7.38 -16.29
CA THR A 131 3.93 -6.80 -15.50
C THR A 131 3.70 -5.32 -15.20
N MET A 132 3.39 -4.52 -16.23
CA MET A 132 3.10 -3.09 -16.04
C MET A 132 1.87 -2.87 -15.15
N ARG A 133 0.81 -3.68 -15.31
CA ARG A 133 -0.38 -3.61 -14.44
C ARG A 133 -0.02 -3.92 -12.99
N GLY A 134 0.68 -5.01 -12.73
CA GLY A 134 1.10 -5.40 -11.38
C GLY A 134 1.93 -4.31 -10.70
N PHE A 135 2.90 -3.74 -11.42
CA PHE A 135 3.77 -2.68 -10.90
C PHE A 135 2.97 -1.41 -10.54
N LEU A 136 2.10 -0.95 -11.44
CA LEU A 136 1.28 0.24 -11.21
C LEU A 136 0.22 0.02 -10.13
N MET A 137 -0.34 -1.19 -10.01
CA MET A 137 -1.26 -1.52 -8.92
C MET A 137 -0.57 -1.44 -7.56
N ALA A 138 0.61 -2.05 -7.42
CA ALA A 138 1.39 -1.95 -6.19
C ALA A 138 1.78 -0.51 -5.86
N GLY A 139 2.21 0.25 -6.88
CA GLY A 139 2.49 1.68 -6.75
C GLY A 139 1.27 2.50 -6.36
N ASN A 140 0.10 2.26 -6.94
CA ASN A 140 -1.14 2.98 -6.59
C ASN A 140 -1.62 2.65 -5.16
N ASP A 141 -1.22 1.49 -4.62
CA ASP A 141 -1.46 1.12 -3.23
C ASP A 141 -0.50 1.83 -2.23
N THR A 142 0.53 2.56 -2.69
CA THR A 142 1.49 3.41 -1.92
C THR A 142 0.90 4.71 -1.32
N ARG A 143 -0.35 4.66 -0.86
CA ARG A 143 -1.16 5.81 -0.37
C ARG A 143 -0.37 6.74 0.57
N GLU A 144 -0.60 8.05 0.45
CA GLU A 144 -0.04 9.12 1.31
C GLU A 144 1.50 9.23 1.37
N GLY A 145 2.22 8.75 0.35
CA GLY A 145 3.70 8.83 0.30
C GLY A 145 4.41 7.58 0.80
N ARG A 146 3.69 6.47 0.88
CA ARG A 146 4.13 5.17 1.40
C ARG A 146 4.89 4.33 0.39
N THR A 147 6.03 4.88 0.04
CA THR A 147 6.88 4.42 -1.03
C THR A 147 7.39 2.98 -0.81
N ASP A 148 7.43 2.53 0.44
CA ASP A 148 7.72 1.15 0.86
C ASP A 148 6.72 0.10 0.35
N ARG A 149 5.47 0.49 0.08
CA ARG A 149 4.43 -0.44 -0.38
C ARG A 149 4.62 -0.92 -1.82
N ILE A 150 5.56 -0.35 -2.56
CA ILE A 150 5.93 -0.86 -3.89
C ILE A 150 6.72 -2.17 -3.82
N ALA A 151 7.20 -2.54 -2.63
CA ALA A 151 8.03 -3.72 -2.41
C ALA A 151 7.50 -5.05 -3.01
N PRO A 152 6.19 -5.36 -3.00
CA PRO A 152 5.68 -6.58 -3.63
C PRO A 152 5.89 -6.60 -5.15
N ALA A 153 6.08 -5.44 -5.77
CA ALA A 153 6.36 -5.32 -7.20
C ALA A 153 7.85 -5.31 -7.53
N MET A 154 8.75 -5.53 -6.56
CA MET A 154 10.19 -5.64 -6.83
C MET A 154 10.50 -6.84 -7.72
N ASP A 155 9.71 -7.91 -7.62
CA ASP A 155 9.83 -9.10 -8.47
C ASP A 155 9.39 -8.85 -9.93
N LEU A 156 8.85 -7.67 -10.23
CA LEU A 156 8.48 -7.24 -11.58
C LEU A 156 9.55 -6.35 -12.24
N LEU A 157 10.67 -6.12 -11.57
CA LEU A 157 11.70 -5.18 -11.99
C LEU A 157 13.02 -5.87 -12.28
N ASP A 158 13.68 -5.42 -13.34
CA ASP A 158 15.04 -5.78 -13.70
C ASP A 158 15.99 -4.60 -13.47
N PHE A 159 16.97 -4.80 -12.58
CA PHE A 159 17.97 -3.79 -12.20
C PHE A 159 19.33 -3.99 -12.90
N SER A 160 19.39 -4.78 -13.97
CA SER A 160 20.64 -5.16 -14.64
C SER A 160 21.19 -4.16 -15.67
N GLU A 161 20.55 -3.00 -15.84
CA GLU A 161 21.09 -1.94 -16.72
C GLU A 161 22.34 -1.26 -16.17
N ASP A 162 22.48 -1.20 -14.84
CA ASP A 162 23.69 -0.67 -14.22
C ASP A 162 24.83 -1.71 -14.32
N GLU A 163 26.03 -1.25 -14.70
CA GLU A 163 27.22 -2.12 -14.83
C GLU A 163 27.59 -2.80 -13.51
N GLU A 164 27.34 -2.13 -12.39
CA GLU A 164 27.52 -2.66 -11.05
C GLU A 164 26.16 -3.10 -10.46
N PRO A 165 26.09 -4.27 -9.79
CA PRO A 165 24.85 -4.71 -9.16
C PRO A 165 24.30 -3.67 -8.19
N VAL A 166 23.07 -3.20 -8.44
CA VAL A 166 22.40 -2.25 -7.56
C VAL A 166 22.19 -2.87 -6.17
N PRO A 167 22.68 -2.24 -5.08
CA PRO A 167 22.45 -2.70 -3.72
C PRO A 167 20.96 -2.78 -3.38
N SER A 168 20.54 -3.79 -2.62
CA SER A 168 19.12 -4.03 -2.31
C SER A 168 18.40 -2.82 -1.70
N GLY A 169 19.09 -2.04 -0.85
CA GLY A 169 18.57 -0.79 -0.28
C GLY A 169 18.24 0.30 -1.32
N ASP A 170 19.02 0.35 -2.41
CA ASP A 170 18.83 1.32 -3.48
C ASP A 170 17.72 0.91 -4.45
N ARG A 171 17.46 -0.39 -4.60
CA ARG A 171 16.45 -0.91 -5.52
C ARG A 171 15.05 -0.37 -5.20
N LEU A 172 14.68 -0.33 -3.92
CA LEU A 172 13.40 0.25 -3.50
C LEU A 172 13.30 1.72 -3.91
N ARG A 173 14.37 2.51 -3.69
CA ARG A 173 14.42 3.92 -4.08
C ARG A 173 14.30 4.13 -5.59
N LEU A 174 14.92 3.26 -6.38
CA LEU A 174 14.80 3.30 -7.85
C LEU A 174 13.39 2.91 -8.32
N ALA A 175 12.82 1.82 -7.79
CA ALA A 175 11.44 1.41 -8.07
C ALA A 175 10.44 2.55 -7.78
N SER A 176 10.63 3.20 -6.64
CA SER A 176 9.86 4.36 -6.23
C SER A 176 9.95 5.52 -7.22
N LYS A 177 11.16 5.82 -7.70
CA LYS A 177 11.40 6.87 -8.69
C LYS A 177 10.74 6.51 -10.03
N LEU A 178 10.87 5.26 -10.47
CA LEU A 178 10.22 4.76 -11.67
C LEU A 178 8.69 4.91 -11.57
N PHE A 179 8.08 4.52 -10.44
CA PHE A 179 6.65 4.73 -10.24
C PHE A 179 6.26 6.21 -10.33
N ARG A 180 7.01 7.13 -9.70
CA ARG A 180 6.73 8.57 -9.80
C ARG A 180 6.77 9.07 -11.24
N ILE A 181 7.68 8.56 -12.08
CA ILE A 181 7.74 8.86 -13.51
C ILE A 181 6.48 8.35 -14.21
N LEU A 182 6.15 7.08 -14.03
CA LEU A 182 4.98 6.46 -14.65
C LEU A 182 3.66 7.12 -14.20
N ASP A 183 3.59 7.60 -12.96
CA ASP A 183 2.44 8.32 -12.41
C ASP A 183 2.21 9.66 -13.13
N GLN A 184 3.25 10.27 -13.74
CA GLN A 184 3.08 11.47 -14.57
C GLN A 184 2.61 11.17 -16.00
N LEU A 185 2.48 9.90 -16.39
CA LEU A 185 2.15 9.48 -17.76
C LEU A 185 0.69 9.02 -17.86
N THR A 186 0.20 8.87 -19.09
CA THR A 186 -1.09 8.20 -19.37
C THR A 186 -0.84 6.97 -20.23
N ILE A 187 -1.22 5.81 -19.72
CA ILE A 187 -0.88 4.50 -20.26
C ILE A 187 -2.14 3.86 -20.83
N ARG A 188 -2.07 3.39 -22.06
CA ARG A 188 -3.11 2.57 -22.68
C ARG A 188 -2.59 1.15 -22.75
N PHE A 189 -3.02 0.28 -21.85
CA PHE A 189 -2.51 -1.10 -21.77
C PHE A 189 -2.63 -1.87 -23.08
N ARG A 190 -3.76 -1.69 -23.79
CA ARG A 190 -3.97 -2.23 -25.16
C ARG A 190 -2.96 -1.77 -26.23
N HIS A 191 -2.13 -0.76 -25.92
CA HIS A 191 -1.09 -0.24 -26.80
C HIS A 191 0.31 -0.58 -26.30
N LEU A 192 0.44 -1.29 -25.17
CA LEU A 192 1.70 -1.90 -24.80
C LEU A 192 2.04 -2.99 -25.83
N PRO A 193 3.34 -3.18 -26.09
CA PRO A 193 3.76 -4.08 -27.15
C PRO A 193 3.47 -5.54 -26.77
N VAL A 194 3.08 -6.32 -27.77
CA VAL A 194 3.02 -7.78 -27.69
C VAL A 194 4.36 -8.30 -28.21
N PRO A 195 5.16 -8.99 -27.39
CA PRO A 195 6.44 -9.53 -27.84
C PRO A 195 6.27 -10.49 -29.01
N GLU A 196 7.17 -10.41 -29.99
CA GLU A 196 7.26 -11.43 -31.04
C GLU A 196 7.71 -12.78 -30.44
N GLU A 197 7.40 -13.87 -31.13
CA GLU A 197 7.81 -15.20 -30.68
C GLU A 197 9.34 -15.30 -30.60
N GLY A 198 9.86 -15.66 -29.43
CA GLY A 198 11.30 -15.74 -29.17
C GLY A 198 11.99 -14.41 -28.86
N ALA A 199 11.25 -13.30 -28.77
CA ALA A 199 11.82 -12.03 -28.29
C ALA A 199 12.16 -12.12 -26.80
N ASP A 200 13.36 -11.65 -26.44
CA ASP A 200 13.82 -11.53 -25.05
C ASP A 200 13.74 -10.09 -24.54
N THR A 201 13.50 -9.12 -25.41
CA THR A 201 13.28 -7.71 -25.06
C THR A 201 12.19 -7.10 -25.91
N VAL A 202 11.50 -6.08 -25.37
CA VAL A 202 10.55 -5.27 -26.13
C VAL A 202 10.46 -3.85 -25.56
N ASP A 203 10.45 -2.86 -26.45
CA ASP A 203 10.44 -1.45 -26.08
C ASP A 203 9.06 -0.81 -26.28
N THR A 204 8.75 0.18 -25.46
CA THR A 204 7.54 1.00 -25.59
C THR A 204 7.83 2.47 -25.31
N VAL A 205 7.01 3.35 -25.90
CA VAL A 205 7.05 4.79 -25.67
C VAL A 205 5.78 5.22 -24.98
N LEU A 206 5.93 5.73 -23.76
CA LEU A 206 4.84 6.23 -22.93
C LEU A 206 4.78 7.75 -22.99
N ARG A 207 3.58 8.33 -22.96
CA ARG A 207 3.36 9.78 -23.16
C ARG A 207 2.63 10.42 -21.99
N GLN A 208 3.02 11.64 -21.67
CA GLN A 208 2.29 12.48 -20.74
C GLN A 208 1.08 13.11 -21.44
N ALA A 209 -0.11 12.98 -20.86
CA ALA A 209 -1.32 13.53 -21.47
C ALA A 209 -1.25 15.06 -21.53
N GLY A 210 -1.65 15.61 -22.67
CA GLY A 210 -1.66 17.06 -22.91
C GLY A 210 -0.30 17.65 -23.29
N THR A 211 0.76 16.86 -23.39
CA THR A 211 2.11 17.34 -23.77
C THR A 211 2.76 16.45 -24.84
N ASN A 212 3.91 16.88 -25.36
CA ASN A 212 4.75 16.08 -26.27
C ASN A 212 5.86 15.31 -25.53
N VAL A 213 5.85 15.33 -24.19
CA VAL A 213 6.87 14.65 -23.38
C VAL A 213 6.59 13.15 -23.40
N SER A 214 7.66 12.38 -23.65
CA SER A 214 7.61 10.93 -23.67
C SER A 214 8.80 10.32 -22.93
N VAL A 215 8.58 9.11 -22.44
CA VAL A 215 9.53 8.26 -21.73
C VAL A 215 9.56 6.91 -22.43
N GLU A 216 10.76 6.43 -22.72
CA GLU A 216 11.00 5.09 -23.26
C GLU A 216 11.10 4.11 -22.09
N LEU A 217 10.55 2.91 -22.30
CA LEU A 217 10.62 1.84 -21.33
C LEU A 217 10.86 0.52 -22.05
N THR A 218 11.74 -0.29 -21.48
CA THR A 218 12.06 -1.62 -21.98
C THR A 218 11.50 -2.67 -21.03
N PHE A 219 10.97 -3.74 -21.61
CA PHE A 219 10.70 -4.98 -20.91
C PHE A 219 11.70 -6.03 -21.35
N ARG A 220 12.17 -6.84 -20.42
CA ARG A 220 13.11 -7.93 -20.68
C ARG A 220 12.56 -9.24 -20.11
N ARG A 221 12.80 -10.33 -20.83
CA ARG A 221 12.51 -11.67 -20.36
C ARG A 221 13.56 -12.08 -19.33
N GLY A 222 13.09 -12.55 -18.17
CA GLY A 222 13.91 -13.02 -17.07
C GLY A 222 13.16 -14.06 -16.24
N GLU A 223 13.46 -14.10 -14.96
CA GLU A 223 12.86 -15.03 -14.00
C GLU A 223 12.37 -14.27 -12.77
N THR A 224 11.21 -14.67 -12.23
CA THR A 224 10.75 -14.24 -10.90
C THR A 224 11.57 -14.91 -9.80
N ARG A 225 11.37 -14.50 -8.55
CA ARG A 225 12.07 -15.04 -7.38
C ARG A 225 11.92 -16.56 -7.20
N ASP A 226 10.82 -17.13 -7.68
CA ASP A 226 10.54 -18.57 -7.65
C ASP A 226 11.11 -19.33 -8.88
N GLY A 227 11.84 -18.66 -9.77
CA GLY A 227 12.43 -19.23 -10.98
C GLY A 227 11.45 -19.36 -12.15
N SER A 228 10.23 -18.83 -12.04
CA SER A 228 9.28 -18.86 -13.16
C SER A 228 9.67 -17.86 -14.25
N PRO A 229 9.50 -18.18 -15.55
CA PRO A 229 9.72 -17.23 -16.62
C PRO A 229 8.82 -16.00 -16.49
N ALA A 230 9.40 -14.81 -16.64
CA ALA A 230 8.71 -13.55 -16.43
C ALA A 230 9.15 -12.46 -17.42
N TRP A 231 8.26 -11.53 -17.73
CA TRP A 231 8.60 -10.24 -18.30
C TRP A 231 8.83 -9.24 -17.15
N LEU A 232 9.97 -8.58 -17.15
CA LEU A 232 10.36 -7.62 -16.13
C LEU A 232 10.47 -6.23 -16.75
N ILE A 233 10.08 -5.19 -16.01
CA ILE A 233 10.34 -3.82 -16.40
C ILE A 233 11.80 -3.53 -16.12
N VAL A 234 12.54 -3.18 -17.17
CA VAL A 234 13.93 -2.76 -17.03
C VAL A 234 13.95 -1.37 -16.40
N VAL A 235 14.58 -1.27 -15.22
CA VAL A 235 14.70 -0.02 -14.48
C VAL A 235 15.78 0.82 -15.16
N PRO A 236 15.44 2.01 -15.71
CA PRO A 236 16.44 2.84 -16.38
C PRO A 236 17.49 3.36 -15.39
N PRO A 237 18.71 3.71 -15.86
CA PRO A 237 19.74 4.30 -15.01
C PRO A 237 19.24 5.52 -14.23
N ALA A 238 19.71 5.69 -13.00
CA ALA A 238 19.21 6.72 -12.08
C ALA A 238 19.27 8.15 -12.65
N GLU A 239 20.30 8.46 -13.45
CA GLU A 239 20.44 9.75 -14.12
C GLU A 239 19.41 9.97 -15.23
N GLN A 240 19.06 8.91 -15.98
CA GLN A 240 18.03 8.97 -17.01
C GLN A 240 16.67 9.22 -16.37
N MET A 241 16.32 8.46 -15.33
CA MET A 241 15.09 8.66 -14.58
C MET A 241 14.99 10.09 -14.01
N GLU A 242 16.10 10.65 -13.54
CA GLU A 242 16.13 12.03 -13.03
C GLU A 242 15.89 13.07 -14.13
N ARG A 243 16.48 12.89 -15.32
CA ARG A 243 16.21 13.75 -16.48
C ARG A 243 14.74 13.64 -16.92
N ASP A 244 14.20 12.43 -16.96
CA ASP A 244 12.83 12.17 -17.39
C ASP A 244 11.81 12.78 -16.45
N LEU A 245 12.00 12.60 -15.14
CA LEU A 245 11.14 13.22 -14.13
C LEU A 245 11.17 14.75 -14.24
N ARG A 246 12.35 15.37 -14.37
CA ARG A 246 12.47 16.81 -14.57
C ARG A 246 11.71 17.30 -15.80
N ARG A 247 11.79 16.58 -16.93
CA ARG A 247 11.02 16.92 -18.15
C ARG A 247 9.52 16.83 -17.93
N LEU A 248 9.05 15.80 -17.21
CA LEU A 248 7.63 15.58 -16.91
C LEU A 248 7.05 16.63 -15.96
N LEU A 249 7.85 17.15 -15.03
CA LEU A 249 7.41 18.13 -14.03
C LEU A 249 7.42 19.58 -14.53
N VAL A 250 7.90 19.87 -15.74
CA VAL A 250 7.87 21.24 -16.31
C VAL A 250 6.46 21.83 -16.31
N ARG A 251 5.42 21.01 -16.59
CA ARG A 251 4.01 21.46 -16.57
C ARG A 251 3.47 21.75 -15.16
N ARG A 252 4.24 21.39 -14.12
CA ARG A 252 3.92 21.51 -12.69
C ARG A 252 4.99 22.37 -11.98
N ASP A 253 5.59 23.32 -12.70
CA ASP A 253 6.61 24.24 -12.18
C ASP A 253 7.84 23.54 -11.54
N GLY A 254 8.12 22.30 -11.96
CA GLY A 254 9.23 21.50 -11.45
C GLY A 254 8.95 20.76 -10.14
N GLU A 255 7.74 20.85 -9.58
CA GLU A 255 7.39 20.25 -8.30
C GLU A 255 6.61 18.94 -8.48
N LEU A 256 6.90 17.97 -7.60
CA LEU A 256 6.10 16.76 -7.50
C LEU A 256 4.70 17.11 -6.97
N PRO A 257 3.63 16.52 -7.53
CA PRO A 257 2.29 16.71 -7.00
C PRO A 257 2.21 16.34 -5.52
N HIS A 258 1.56 17.18 -4.74
CA HIS A 258 1.26 16.82 -3.35
C HIS A 258 0.33 15.59 -3.35
N PRO A 259 0.49 14.62 -2.43
CA PRO A 259 -0.32 13.39 -2.43
C PRO A 259 -1.84 13.59 -2.42
N ARG A 260 -2.30 14.77 -1.96
CA ARG A 260 -3.72 15.19 -1.88
C ARG A 260 -4.14 16.23 -2.92
N GLU A 261 -3.28 16.58 -3.87
CA GLU A 261 -3.59 17.58 -4.92
C GLU A 261 -4.83 17.17 -5.75
N HIS A 262 -5.08 15.87 -5.91
CA HIS A 262 -6.26 15.35 -6.59
C HIS A 262 -7.60 15.81 -5.99
N HIS A 263 -7.62 16.32 -4.75
CA HIS A 263 -8.81 16.91 -4.13
C HIS A 263 -9.29 18.20 -4.82
N ASP A 264 -8.46 18.78 -5.68
CA ASP A 264 -8.82 19.94 -6.51
C ASP A 264 -9.64 19.56 -7.74
N LEU A 265 -9.76 18.26 -8.06
CA LEU A 265 -10.62 17.71 -9.11
C LEU A 265 -10.33 18.30 -10.50
N ARG A 266 -9.05 18.57 -10.81
CA ARG A 266 -8.67 19.32 -12.03
C ARG A 266 -8.66 18.43 -13.27
N SER A 267 -8.51 17.11 -13.10
CA SER A 267 -8.52 16.14 -14.19
C SER A 267 -9.52 14.99 -13.96
N PRO A 268 -9.86 14.20 -15.01
CA PRO A 268 -10.62 12.98 -14.83
C PRO A 268 -9.97 11.99 -13.85
N ARG A 269 -8.63 11.93 -13.84
CA ARG A 269 -7.86 11.12 -12.89
C ARG A 269 -8.09 11.61 -11.47
N ASP A 270 -8.00 12.91 -11.24
CA ASP A 270 -8.22 13.51 -9.92
C ASP A 270 -9.62 13.22 -9.39
N THR A 271 -10.62 13.34 -10.26
CA THR A 271 -12.02 13.06 -9.90
C THR A 271 -12.23 11.60 -9.54
N MET A 272 -11.76 10.66 -10.37
CA MET A 272 -11.90 9.24 -10.10
C MET A 272 -11.14 8.81 -8.84
N ARG A 273 -9.91 9.29 -8.69
CA ARG A 273 -9.06 9.00 -7.52
C ARG A 273 -9.72 9.51 -6.24
N THR A 274 -10.16 10.77 -6.22
CA THR A 274 -10.86 11.36 -5.07
C THR A 274 -12.14 10.59 -4.75
N PHE A 275 -12.93 10.21 -5.76
CA PHE A 275 -14.15 9.44 -5.56
C PHE A 275 -13.88 8.10 -4.87
N ILE A 276 -12.85 7.36 -5.32
CA ILE A 276 -12.51 6.04 -4.76
C ILE A 276 -11.91 6.17 -3.36
N GLU A 277 -11.01 7.13 -3.14
CA GLU A 277 -10.32 7.31 -1.86
C GLU A 277 -11.22 7.86 -0.76
N GLN A 278 -12.09 8.84 -1.08
CA GLN A 278 -12.98 9.48 -0.09
C GLN A 278 -14.15 8.59 0.34
N ARG A 279 -14.29 7.38 -0.22
CA ARG A 279 -15.30 6.42 0.22
C ARG A 279 -15.19 6.08 1.70
N TYR A 280 -13.97 5.98 2.25
CA TYR A 280 -13.78 5.67 3.67
C TYR A 280 -14.19 6.85 4.57
N ALA A 281 -13.99 8.08 4.10
CA ALA A 281 -14.43 9.29 4.80
C ALA A 281 -15.96 9.33 4.98
N LEU A 282 -16.74 8.67 4.09
CA LEU A 282 -18.19 8.50 4.27
C LEU A 282 -18.55 7.74 5.55
N GLN A 283 -17.75 6.75 5.94
CA GLN A 283 -18.01 5.96 7.15
C GLN A 283 -17.81 6.79 8.42
N GLU A 284 -17.04 7.87 8.32
CA GLU A 284 -16.75 8.82 9.39
C GLU A 284 -17.66 10.07 9.32
N GLY A 285 -18.68 10.07 8.45
CA GLY A 285 -19.59 11.20 8.27
C GLY A 285 -18.98 12.41 7.55
N ARG A 286 -17.85 12.25 6.88
CA ARG A 286 -17.16 13.30 6.11
C ARG A 286 -17.42 13.12 4.61
N SER A 287 -18.58 13.56 4.13
CA SER A 287 -19.03 13.31 2.74
C SER A 287 -18.85 14.45 1.74
N ASP A 288 -18.51 15.67 2.17
CA ASP A 288 -18.46 16.85 1.29
C ASP A 288 -17.56 16.66 0.06
N LEU A 289 -16.32 16.20 0.27
CA LEU A 289 -15.37 16.01 -0.82
C LEU A 289 -15.77 14.85 -1.73
N PHE A 290 -16.36 13.79 -1.17
CA PHE A 290 -16.90 12.68 -1.95
C PHE A 290 -18.04 13.17 -2.86
N LEU A 291 -18.99 13.92 -2.32
CA LEU A 291 -20.13 14.44 -3.08
C LEU A 291 -19.70 15.43 -4.17
N ARG A 292 -18.61 16.19 -3.97
CA ARG A 292 -18.03 17.07 -5.00
C ARG A 292 -17.54 16.35 -6.25
N THR A 293 -17.28 15.04 -6.18
CA THR A 293 -16.87 14.24 -7.34
C THR A 293 -18.04 13.80 -8.23
N MET A 294 -19.28 14.08 -7.81
CA MET A 294 -20.49 13.63 -8.47
C MET A 294 -21.33 14.81 -8.98
N ASP A 295 -21.91 14.69 -10.17
CA ASP A 295 -22.94 15.62 -10.63
C ASP A 295 -24.30 15.26 -10.00
N LEU A 296 -24.69 16.02 -8.98
CA LEU A 296 -25.96 15.88 -8.27
C LEU A 296 -26.91 17.06 -8.56
N SER A 297 -26.68 17.79 -9.66
CA SER A 297 -27.47 18.97 -10.04
C SER A 297 -28.97 18.67 -10.22
N ARG A 298 -29.30 17.42 -10.59
CA ARG A 298 -30.68 16.94 -10.77
C ARG A 298 -31.35 16.47 -9.47
N VAL A 299 -30.63 16.47 -8.35
CA VAL A 299 -31.14 16.04 -7.03
C VAL A 299 -31.54 17.26 -6.22
N ALA A 300 -32.70 17.20 -5.57
CA ALA A 300 -33.21 18.26 -4.71
C ALA A 300 -32.23 18.55 -3.55
N ALA A 301 -32.05 19.83 -3.21
CA ALA A 301 -31.07 20.25 -2.21
C ALA A 301 -31.29 19.59 -0.83
N ALA A 302 -32.55 19.37 -0.44
CA ALA A 302 -32.92 18.78 0.84
C ALA A 302 -32.48 17.31 1.00
N THR A 303 -32.34 16.56 -0.10
CA THR A 303 -31.99 15.12 -0.09
C THR A 303 -30.65 14.83 -0.75
N ARG A 304 -29.93 15.86 -1.21
CA ARG A 304 -28.72 15.71 -2.04
C ARG A 304 -27.62 14.92 -1.35
N ALA A 305 -27.39 15.15 -0.06
CA ALA A 305 -26.37 14.45 0.70
C ALA A 305 -26.69 12.94 0.80
N GLU A 306 -27.84 12.60 1.39
CA GLU A 306 -28.27 11.21 1.57
C GLU A 306 -28.36 10.44 0.24
N TYR A 307 -28.97 11.05 -0.78
CA TYR A 307 -29.09 10.42 -2.09
C TYR A 307 -27.73 10.28 -2.78
N GLY A 308 -26.86 11.30 -2.70
CA GLY A 308 -25.52 11.26 -3.28
C GLY A 308 -24.64 10.19 -2.64
N GLU A 309 -24.69 10.04 -1.32
CA GLU A 309 -23.97 8.98 -0.60
C GLU A 309 -24.46 7.58 -0.98
N LEU A 310 -25.76 7.40 -1.16
CA LEU A 310 -26.33 6.13 -1.60
C LEU A 310 -25.91 5.80 -3.05
N GLN A 311 -26.07 6.75 -3.97
CA GLN A 311 -25.69 6.56 -5.38
C GLN A 311 -24.20 6.33 -5.55
N GLY A 312 -23.37 7.05 -4.79
CA GLY A 312 -21.93 6.88 -4.81
C GLY A 312 -21.50 5.49 -4.35
N ARG A 313 -22.17 4.91 -3.34
CA ARG A 313 -21.94 3.51 -2.94
C ARG A 313 -22.28 2.53 -4.07
N PHE A 314 -23.40 2.71 -4.76
CA PHE A 314 -23.76 1.88 -5.91
C PHE A 314 -22.76 2.01 -7.06
N LEU A 315 -22.37 3.24 -7.40
CA LEU A 315 -21.39 3.49 -8.46
C LEU A 315 -20.04 2.81 -8.14
N LYS A 316 -19.59 2.87 -6.88
CA LYS A 316 -18.37 2.18 -6.45
C LYS A 316 -18.47 0.67 -6.61
N GLN A 317 -19.60 0.05 -6.26
CA GLN A 317 -19.82 -1.38 -6.46
C GLN A 317 -19.79 -1.77 -7.94
N VAL A 318 -20.30 -0.91 -8.83
CA VAL A 318 -20.20 -1.11 -10.28
C VAL A 318 -18.74 -1.05 -10.72
N ILE A 319 -17.99 -0.03 -10.31
CA ILE A 319 -16.57 0.13 -10.64
C ILE A 319 -15.75 -1.08 -10.15
N ASP A 320 -15.96 -1.50 -8.90
CA ASP A 320 -15.25 -2.65 -8.32
C ASP A 320 -15.52 -3.97 -9.06
N ARG A 321 -16.71 -4.09 -9.67
CA ARG A 321 -17.07 -5.26 -10.48
C ARG A 321 -16.50 -5.21 -11.89
N ILE A 322 -16.23 -4.02 -12.43
CA ILE A 322 -15.58 -3.85 -13.74
C ILE A 322 -14.09 -4.19 -13.64
N GLY A 323 -13.45 -3.81 -12.53
CA GLY A 323 -12.06 -4.19 -12.24
C GLY A 323 -11.33 -3.16 -11.39
N TYR A 324 -10.06 -3.44 -11.09
CA TYR A 324 -9.20 -2.48 -10.40
C TYR A 324 -8.93 -1.27 -11.29
N VAL A 325 -9.11 -0.06 -10.75
CA VAL A 325 -8.84 1.18 -11.48
C VAL A 325 -7.38 1.55 -11.31
N ILE A 326 -6.61 1.46 -12.40
CA ILE A 326 -5.24 1.96 -12.45
C ILE A 326 -5.28 3.43 -12.86
N TRP A 327 -4.77 4.34 -12.00
CA TRP A 327 -4.86 5.79 -12.21
C TRP A 327 -4.26 6.22 -13.53
N GLN A 328 -3.15 5.58 -13.94
CA GLN A 328 -2.41 5.90 -15.14
C GLN A 328 -3.18 5.54 -16.43
N GLU A 329 -4.25 4.72 -16.38
CA GLU A 329 -5.16 4.54 -17.52
C GLU A 329 -6.05 5.76 -17.78
N ILE A 330 -6.27 6.55 -16.74
CA ILE A 330 -7.12 7.73 -16.76
C ILE A 330 -6.26 8.92 -17.17
N PRO A 331 -6.70 9.72 -18.16
CA PRO A 331 -5.99 10.93 -18.55
C PRO A 331 -5.81 11.89 -17.37
N ASP A 332 -4.57 12.31 -17.14
CA ASP A 332 -4.24 13.40 -16.22
C ASP A 332 -3.89 14.66 -17.02
N ASN A 333 -4.90 15.22 -17.67
CA ASN A 333 -4.79 16.45 -18.42
C ASN A 333 -5.93 17.40 -17.98
N PRO A 334 -5.61 18.50 -17.25
CA PRO A 334 -6.63 19.46 -16.82
C PRO A 334 -7.21 20.27 -17.99
N ASP A 335 -6.49 20.39 -19.11
CA ASP A 335 -6.95 21.10 -20.30
C ASP A 335 -7.81 20.23 -21.24
N GLN A 336 -8.14 19.00 -20.82
CA GLN A 336 -8.94 18.10 -21.63
C GLN A 336 -10.37 18.62 -21.78
N ARG A 337 -10.77 18.92 -23.02
CA ARG A 337 -12.13 19.40 -23.33
C ARG A 337 -13.17 18.29 -23.48
N ALA A 338 -12.75 17.12 -23.97
CA ALA A 338 -13.67 16.00 -24.18
C ALA A 338 -13.94 15.28 -22.85
N PRO A 339 -15.19 14.83 -22.58
CA PRO A 339 -15.48 14.05 -21.38
C PRO A 339 -14.72 12.72 -21.44
N TYR A 340 -14.13 12.33 -20.32
CA TYR A 340 -13.60 10.99 -20.15
C TYR A 340 -14.73 10.02 -19.78
N VAL A 341 -14.82 8.91 -20.50
CA VAL A 341 -15.75 7.82 -20.21
C VAL A 341 -14.93 6.62 -19.76
N HIS A 342 -15.05 6.27 -18.48
CA HIS A 342 -14.34 5.12 -17.92
C HIS A 342 -14.94 3.80 -18.38
N PHE A 343 -16.27 3.71 -18.38
CA PHE A 343 -17.01 2.51 -18.73
C PHE A 343 -18.31 2.89 -19.44
N ARG A 344 -18.69 2.09 -20.44
CA ARG A 344 -19.97 2.16 -21.12
C ARG A 344 -20.52 0.74 -21.21
N HIS A 345 -21.71 0.52 -20.65
CA HIS A 345 -22.43 -0.73 -20.87
C HIS A 345 -22.96 -0.74 -22.31
N PRO A 346 -22.85 -1.84 -23.07
CA PRO A 346 -23.49 -1.94 -24.38
C PRO A 346 -25.01 -1.79 -24.20
N ASP A 347 -25.64 -1.04 -25.11
CA ASP A 347 -27.09 -0.83 -25.10
C ASP A 347 -27.88 -2.12 -25.35
#